data_AF-A0A930P8U6-F1
#
_entry.id   AF-A0A930P8U6-F1
#
_cell.length_a   1.000
_cell.length_b   1.000
_cell.length_c   1.000
_cell.angle_alpha   90.00
_cell.angle_beta   90.00
_cell.angle_gamma   90.00
#
_symmetry.space_group_name_H-M   'P 1'
#
loop_
_entity.id
_entity.type
_entity.pdbx_description
1 polymer ?
#
loop_
_entity_poly.entity_id
_entity_poly.type
_entity_poly.pdbx_seq_one_letter_code
_entity_poly.pdbx_strand_id
1 'polypeptide(L)'
;NQADSMIFTTENFLKDNGDKIPADQKSGIESALQQLRDAHKSADVAAIDTAINNLNTVMQAASQQMYSQAGAQAGPQPGADAGQQEQPKQDDTIQDADFEEVK
;
A
#
# COMPACT_ATOMS: atom_id res chain seq x y z
N ASN A 1 -8.88 20.13 5.39
CA ASN A 1 -9.33 19.15 6.41
C ASN A 1 -8.71 17.80 6.02
N GLN A 2 -8.13 17.05 6.95
CA GLN A 2 -7.37 15.82 6.63
C GLN A 2 -8.25 14.76 5.96
N ALA A 3 -9.47 14.55 6.47
CA ALA A 3 -10.44 13.62 5.91
C ALA A 3 -10.81 13.98 4.47
N ASP A 4 -11.08 15.25 4.16
CA ASP A 4 -11.37 15.71 2.78
C ASP A 4 -10.25 15.37 1.81
N SER A 5 -9.00 15.69 2.17
CA SER A 5 -7.84 15.42 1.32
C SER A 5 -7.67 13.93 1.06
N MET A 6 -7.93 13.11 2.07
CA MET A 6 -7.79 11.66 1.99
C MET A 6 -8.92 11.03 1.16
N ILE A 7 -10.17 11.46 1.36
CA ILE A 7 -11.32 11.06 0.53
C ILE A 7 -11.02 11.35 -0.95
N PHE A 8 -10.64 12.59 -1.27
CA PHE A 8 -10.38 13.00 -2.66
C PHE A 8 -9.21 12.23 -3.29
N THR A 9 -8.13 12.03 -2.55
CA THR A 9 -6.96 11.31 -3.06
C THR A 9 -7.28 9.84 -3.34
N THR A 10 -8.04 9.19 -2.44
CA THR A 10 -8.47 7.80 -2.64
C THR A 10 -9.49 7.65 -3.76
N GLU A 11 -10.44 8.59 -3.90
CA GLU A 11 -11.39 8.61 -5.03
C GLU A 11 -10.65 8.69 -6.38
N ASN A 12 -9.66 9.57 -6.49
CA ASN A 12 -8.85 9.67 -7.71
C ASN A 12 -8.02 8.40 -7.94
N PHE A 13 -7.40 7.85 -6.90
CA PHE A 13 -6.65 6.60 -7.02
C PHE A 13 -7.53 5.45 -7.55
N LEU A 14 -8.73 5.28 -7.00
CA LEU A 14 -9.70 4.26 -7.46
C LEU A 14 -10.22 4.55 -8.87
N LYS A 15 -10.42 5.80 -9.23
CA LYS A 15 -10.83 6.18 -10.60
C LYS A 15 -9.75 5.84 -11.62
N ASP A 16 -8.49 6.15 -11.30
CA ASP A 16 -7.38 6.04 -12.25
C ASP A 16 -6.80 4.61 -12.30
N ASN A 17 -6.91 3.84 -11.21
CA ASN A 17 -6.30 2.52 -11.08
C ASN A 17 -7.32 1.40 -10.79
N GLY A 18 -8.62 1.71 -10.70
CA GLY A 18 -9.66 0.77 -10.28
C GLY A 18 -9.78 -0.50 -11.11
N ASP A 19 -9.29 -0.49 -12.35
CA ASP A 19 -9.27 -1.67 -13.23
C ASP A 19 -8.01 -2.53 -13.05
N LYS A 20 -6.96 -1.97 -12.43
CA LYS A 20 -5.68 -2.64 -12.15
C LYS A 20 -5.61 -3.20 -10.73
N ILE A 21 -6.53 -2.80 -9.87
CA ILE A 21 -6.61 -3.24 -8.48
C ILE A 21 -7.42 -4.55 -8.43
N PRO A 22 -6.91 -5.62 -7.80
CA PRO A 22 -7.68 -6.85 -7.60
C PRO A 22 -9.03 -6.58 -6.92
N ALA A 23 -10.10 -7.27 -7.34
CA ALA A 23 -11.47 -6.99 -6.91
C ALA A 23 -11.64 -6.97 -5.38
N ASP A 24 -11.04 -7.93 -4.68
CA ASP A 24 -11.11 -8.02 -3.22
C ASP A 24 -10.45 -6.82 -2.53
N GLN A 25 -9.32 -6.35 -3.06
CA GLN A 25 -8.62 -5.17 -2.54
C GLN A 25 -9.39 -3.89 -2.85
N LYS A 26 -9.94 -3.77 -4.06
CA LYS A 26 -10.77 -2.64 -4.48
C LYS A 26 -11.98 -2.49 -3.57
N SER A 27 -12.69 -3.59 -3.32
CA SER A 27 -13.87 -3.60 -2.44
C SER A 27 -13.52 -3.17 -1.01
N GLY A 28 -12.39 -3.63 -0.48
CA GLY A 28 -11.89 -3.19 0.83
C GLY A 28 -11.64 -1.68 0.89
N ILE A 29 -10.98 -1.12 -0.13
CA ILE A 29 -10.68 0.32 -0.21
C ILE A 29 -11.97 1.13 -0.31
N GLU A 30 -12.92 0.72 -1.17
CA GLU A 30 -14.22 1.38 -1.34
C GLU A 30 -15.02 1.40 -0.03
N SER A 31 -15.02 0.29 0.72
CA SER A 31 -15.69 0.22 2.02
C SER A 31 -15.06 1.16 3.05
N ALA A 32 -13.73 1.18 3.15
CA ALA A 32 -13.03 2.07 4.09
C ALA A 32 -13.19 3.56 3.73
N LEU A 33 -13.18 3.87 2.43
CA LEU A 33 -13.47 5.21 1.91
C LEU A 33 -14.89 5.64 2.28
N GLN A 34 -15.89 4.76 2.12
CA GLN A 34 -17.27 5.08 2.47
C GLN A 34 -17.43 5.36 3.98
N GLN A 35 -16.78 4.56 4.84
CA GLN A 35 -16.75 4.82 6.29
C GLN A 35 -16.18 6.20 6.62
N LEU A 36 -15.09 6.60 5.96
CA LEU A 36 -14.49 7.92 6.15
C LEU A 36 -15.43 9.04 5.70
N ARG A 37 -16.13 8.87 4.57
CA ARG A 37 -17.12 9.85 4.08
C ARG A 37 -18.28 10.02 5.06
N ASP A 38 -18.79 8.92 5.60
CA ASP A 38 -19.91 8.96 6.55
C ASP A 38 -19.50 9.59 7.88
N ALA A 39 -18.34 9.20 8.42
CA ALA A 39 -17.76 9.80 9.61
C ALA A 39 -17.54 11.31 9.43
N HIS A 40 -16.93 11.71 8.30
CA HIS A 40 -16.69 13.11 7.97
C HIS A 40 -18.00 13.91 7.84
N LYS A 41 -19.00 13.36 7.15
CA LYS A 41 -20.32 13.99 7.01
C LYS A 41 -21.04 14.17 8.34
N SER A 42 -20.87 13.23 9.26
CA SER A 42 -21.44 13.30 10.62
C SER A 42 -20.65 14.19 11.58
N ALA A 43 -19.45 14.65 11.17
CA ALA A 43 -18.49 15.37 12.02
C ALA A 43 -18.10 14.60 13.30
N ASP A 44 -18.18 13.27 13.29
CA ASP A 44 -17.73 12.42 14.38
C ASP A 44 -16.21 12.26 14.32
N VAL A 45 -15.50 13.04 15.14
CA VAL A 45 -14.03 13.09 15.16
C VAL A 45 -13.41 11.73 15.48
N ALA A 46 -13.98 10.97 16.42
CA ALA A 46 -13.44 9.66 16.79
C ALA A 46 -13.64 8.63 15.67
N ALA A 47 -14.80 8.69 14.99
CA ALA A 47 -15.06 7.86 13.82
C ALA A 47 -14.17 8.26 12.63
N ILE A 48 -13.88 9.54 12.45
CA ILE A 48 -12.97 10.04 11.40
C ILE A 48 -11.57 9.47 11.62
N ASP A 49 -11.03 9.58 12.83
CA ASP A 49 -9.69 9.05 13.14
C ASP A 49 -9.61 7.53 12.92
N THR A 50 -10.66 6.81 13.36
CA THR A 50 -10.76 5.36 13.15
C THR A 50 -10.83 5.01 11.67
N ALA A 51 -11.64 5.72 10.89
CA ALA A 51 -11.79 5.48 9.45
C ALA A 51 -10.53 5.85 8.66
N ILE A 52 -9.79 6.89 9.08
CA ILE A 52 -8.49 7.24 8.52
C ILE A 52 -7.50 6.10 8.75
N ASN A 53 -7.38 5.61 9.98
CA ASN A 53 -6.49 4.49 10.29
C ASN A 53 -6.86 3.24 9.49
N ASN A 54 -8.15 2.90 9.42
CA ASN A 54 -8.63 1.76 8.64
C ASN A 54 -8.27 1.90 7.15
N LEU A 55 -8.54 3.07 6.54
CA LEU A 55 -8.24 3.31 5.13
C LEU A 55 -6.74 3.19 4.84
N ASN A 56 -5.88 3.68 5.74
CA ASN A 56 -4.43 3.50 5.62
C ASN A 56 -4.02 2.02 5.68
N THR A 57 -4.58 1.24 6.62
CA THR A 57 -4.30 -0.20 6.74
C THR A 57 -4.71 -0.96 5.49
N VAL A 58 -5.91 -0.71 4.96
CA VAL A 58 -6.39 -1.37 3.74
C VAL A 58 -5.53 -0.98 2.54
N MET A 59 -5.13 0.28 2.41
CA MET A 59 -4.27 0.72 1.31
C MET A 59 -2.88 0.07 1.35
N GLN A 60 -2.30 -0.10 2.55
CA GLN A 60 -1.04 -0.83 2.72
C GLN A 60 -1.18 -2.31 2.35
N ALA A 61 -2.24 -2.97 2.80
CA ALA A 61 -2.52 -4.37 2.45
C ALA A 61 -2.71 -4.54 0.93
N ALA A 62 -3.47 -3.66 0.30
CA ALA A 62 -3.67 -3.66 -1.15
C ALA A 62 -2.34 -3.47 -1.90
N SER A 63 -1.50 -2.55 -1.45
CA SER A 63 -0.17 -2.32 -2.04
C SER A 63 0.71 -3.56 -1.96
N GLN A 64 0.79 -4.20 -0.79
CA GLN A 64 1.57 -5.43 -0.59
C GLN A 64 1.09 -6.55 -1.52
N GLN A 65 -0.22 -6.75 -1.62
CA GLN A 65 -0.80 -7.78 -2.49
C GLN A 65 -0.52 -7.51 -3.98
N MET A 66 -0.59 -6.25 -4.42
CA MET A 66 -0.24 -5.88 -5.79
C MET A 66 1.23 -6.16 -6.11
N TYR A 67 2.16 -5.85 -5.19
CA TYR A 67 3.59 -6.18 -5.36
C TYR A 67 3.83 -7.70 -5.36
N SER A 68 3.16 -8.45 -4.47
CA SER A 68 3.28 -9.92 -4.43
C SER A 68 2.75 -10.57 -5.71
N GLN A 69 1.65 -10.06 -6.29
CA GLN A 69 1.15 -10.56 -7.58
C GLN A 69 2.04 -10.18 -8.75
N ALA A 70 2.61 -8.97 -8.76
CA ALA A 70 3.58 -8.57 -9.77
C ALA A 70 4.85 -9.45 -9.75
N GLY A 71 5.31 -9.85 -8.54
CA GLY A 71 6.42 -10.80 -8.37
C GLY A 71 6.05 -12.26 -8.72
N ALA A 72 4.79 -12.66 -8.55
CA ALA A 72 4.32 -14.01 -8.85
C ALA A 72 4.04 -14.24 -10.34
N GLN A 73 3.86 -13.18 -11.14
CA GLN A 73 3.68 -13.28 -12.60
C GLN A 73 5.01 -13.25 -13.39
N ALA A 74 6.12 -12.96 -12.71
CA ALA A 74 7.46 -13.22 -13.23
C ALA A 74 7.83 -14.68 -12.91
N GLY A 75 7.53 -15.59 -13.84
CA GLY A 75 8.29 -16.85 -13.93
C GLY A 75 9.80 -16.52 -13.97
N PRO A 76 10.67 -17.44 -13.52
CA PRO A 76 12.04 -17.11 -13.10
C PRO A 76 12.78 -16.39 -14.22
N GLN A 77 13.05 -15.11 -14.02
CA GLN A 77 13.93 -14.33 -14.89
C GLN A 77 15.07 -13.80 -14.03
N PRO A 78 16.34 -14.15 -14.34
CA PRO A 78 17.49 -13.70 -13.58
C PRO A 78 17.76 -12.22 -13.91
N GLY A 79 17.85 -11.41 -12.86
CA GLY A 79 18.49 -10.10 -12.90
C GLY A 79 17.65 -8.95 -13.45
N ALA A 80 17.16 -8.11 -12.55
CA ALA A 80 17.05 -6.67 -12.78
C ALA A 80 17.11 -5.94 -11.44
N ASP A 81 18.35 -5.64 -11.08
CA ASP A 81 18.74 -4.57 -10.16
C ASP A 81 17.98 -3.29 -10.52
N ALA A 82 17.11 -2.81 -9.62
CA ALA A 82 16.44 -1.54 -9.75
C ALA A 82 16.18 -0.93 -8.37
N GLY A 83 17.24 -0.32 -7.81
CA GLY A 83 17.08 0.95 -7.11
C GLY A 83 16.85 0.90 -5.61
N GLN A 84 17.79 0.32 -4.86
CA GLN A 84 18.05 0.73 -3.47
C GLN A 84 18.60 2.17 -3.47
N GLN A 85 17.72 3.16 -3.28
CA GLN A 85 18.12 4.44 -2.71
C GLN A 85 18.21 4.27 -1.19
N GLU A 86 19.37 3.77 -0.74
CA GLU A 86 19.75 3.79 0.66
C GLU A 86 20.46 5.11 0.99
N GLN A 87 19.93 5.78 2.01
CA GLN A 87 20.53 6.96 2.65
C GLN A 87 21.91 6.62 3.26
N PRO A 88 22.81 7.61 3.38
CA PRO A 88 24.15 7.37 3.89
C PRO A 88 24.20 7.13 5.42
N LYS A 89 24.74 5.96 5.78
CA LYS A 89 25.72 5.64 6.86
C LYS A 89 25.63 6.33 8.23
N GLN A 90 25.52 5.49 9.26
CA GLN A 90 26.41 5.29 10.44
C GLN A 90 25.62 4.48 11.50
N ASP A 91 26.09 3.45 12.17
CA ASP A 91 27.30 2.64 12.17
C ASP A 91 26.95 1.33 12.91
N ASP A 92 27.78 0.31 12.69
CA ASP A 92 27.94 -0.94 13.46
C ASP A 92 27.09 -2.20 13.20
N THR A 93 27.87 -3.26 12.89
CA THR A 93 27.60 -4.70 12.79
C THR A 93 27.11 -5.29 11.46
N ILE A 94 28.03 -5.38 10.49
CA ILE A 94 28.68 -6.65 10.02
C ILE A 94 27.90 -7.94 10.43
N GLN A 95 27.54 -8.92 9.59
CA GLN A 95 28.37 -9.69 8.64
C GLN A 95 27.49 -10.70 7.88
N ASP A 96 27.87 -10.98 6.62
CA ASP A 96 27.85 -12.27 5.91
C ASP A 96 26.58 -13.14 5.93
N ALA A 97 25.83 -13.06 4.83
CA ALA A 97 25.16 -14.24 4.27
C ALA A 97 25.79 -14.52 2.90
N ASP A 98 26.91 -15.23 2.96
CA ASP A 98 27.58 -15.85 1.83
C ASP A 98 26.59 -16.59 0.92
N PHE A 99 26.77 -16.35 -0.37
CA PHE A 99 26.79 -17.34 -1.45
C PHE A 99 26.49 -18.79 -1.02
N GLU A 100 25.43 -19.37 -1.58
CA GLU A 100 25.51 -20.75 -2.08
C GLU A 100 24.61 -20.90 -3.32
N GLU A 101 25.23 -20.65 -4.46
CA GLU A 101 24.83 -21.21 -5.75
C GLU A 101 25.03 -22.73 -5.68
N VAL A 102 23.96 -23.54 -5.65
CA VAL A 102 24.10 -24.97 -5.95
C VAL A 102 22.88 -25.54 -6.68
N LYS A 103 23.00 -25.55 -8.02
CA LYS A 103 22.46 -26.49 -9.03
C LYS A 103 20.96 -26.74 -9.16
#